data_AF-A0A517TGE4-F1
#
_entry.id   AF-A0A517TGE4-F1
#
_cell.length_a   1.000
_cell.length_b   1.000
_cell.length_c   1.000
_cell.angle_alpha   90.00
_cell.angle_beta   90.00
_cell.angle_gamma   90.00
#
_symmetry.space_group_name_H-M   'P 1'
#
loop_
_entity.id
_entity.type
_entity.pdbx_description
1 polymer ?
#
loop_
_entity_poly.entity_id
_entity_poly.type
_entity_poly.pdbx_seq_one_letter_code
_entity_poly.pdbx_strand_id
1 'polypeptide(L)'
;MAKLTPEERPLLEAFSELTYCNPFEPVRIELEQAVLGDRFVPEGLDSWSRTEKLDRRERQNVVRLTELAGQLVNQLAERQQKGDALTGQDAAHYDDLVTYTLYYRHLAGLDESLLDPGNANHRLKRLAGVWRAFSEDRERLLAPLGAAERRDLPESDHLFACLHQVRRAFNAIFDYLIGESRPATRLRAQVWQSIFTHDLRRYRRTLYRCMGDLATLVTGPSGSGKELVARAIGSSQYRAFDGESGAFVVAAESGEAFIALNLSALSPTLIESELFGHHKGAFTGATGDHVGWLERCPAHGAVFLDEIGELDPAIQVKLLRVAQTRDYSRLGESKPRHFFGKLLAATNRDLATEMREGRFREDLYYRLCSDRVMVPSLQEQIVDRPEVLSGLTRFLSHRVLGGGDIEREVETLSLEVLAWIDQRLPSGYGWPGNIRELEQCVRSVLVRREYHPPSSESGPAHSRWLRHAQGGKLTAEELLNAYCRLVYERQGGYEQAARVLGLDRRTVKSRVMAASDGGGD
;
A
#
# COMPACT_ATOMS: atom_id res chain seq x y z
N MET A 1 -14.27 -37.96 -23.76
CA MET A 1 -13.21 -37.32 -22.97
C MET A 1 -12.41 -36.50 -23.94
N ALA A 2 -12.53 -35.18 -23.88
CA ALA A 2 -11.69 -34.37 -24.73
C ALA A 2 -10.24 -34.57 -24.37
N LYS A 3 -9.43 -35.00 -25.32
CA LYS A 3 -8.05 -35.38 -25.00
C LYS A 3 -7.16 -34.19 -25.25
N LEU A 4 -7.06 -33.31 -24.25
CA LEU A 4 -5.89 -32.43 -24.14
C LEU A 4 -4.63 -33.27 -24.38
N THR A 5 -3.71 -32.75 -25.19
CA THR A 5 -2.42 -33.41 -25.36
C THR A 5 -1.65 -33.40 -24.03
N PRO A 6 -0.66 -34.29 -23.85
CA PRO A 6 0.20 -34.28 -22.66
C PRO A 6 0.93 -32.94 -22.44
N GLU A 7 1.10 -32.12 -23.49
CA GLU A 7 1.72 -30.80 -23.43
C GLU A 7 0.72 -29.67 -23.13
N GLU A 8 -0.54 -29.81 -23.57
CA GLU A 8 -1.58 -28.78 -23.37
C GLU A 8 -2.03 -28.68 -21.91
N ARG A 9 -2.21 -29.80 -21.21
CA ARG A 9 -2.72 -29.79 -19.81
C ARG A 9 -1.80 -29.02 -18.85
N PRO A 10 -0.48 -29.26 -18.79
CA PRO A 10 0.43 -28.46 -17.97
C PRO A 10 0.45 -26.98 -18.35
N LEU A 11 0.29 -26.68 -19.64
CA LEU A 11 0.26 -25.30 -20.14
C LEU A 11 -1.02 -24.56 -19.69
N LEU A 12 -2.17 -25.24 -19.74
CA LEU A 12 -3.44 -24.75 -19.20
C LEU A 12 -3.37 -24.51 -17.69
N GLU A 13 -2.77 -25.45 -16.94
CA GLU A 13 -2.53 -25.30 -15.50
C GLU A 13 -1.64 -24.09 -15.19
N ALA A 14 -0.56 -23.90 -15.96
CA ALA A 14 0.33 -22.76 -15.76
C ALA A 14 -0.33 -21.42 -16.09
N PHE A 15 -1.14 -21.34 -17.16
CA PHE A 15 -1.93 -20.13 -17.46
C PHE A 15 -3.01 -19.86 -16.39
N SER A 16 -3.63 -20.93 -15.90
CA SER A 16 -4.56 -20.88 -14.77
C SER A 16 -3.88 -20.25 -13.55
N GLU A 17 -2.66 -20.64 -13.18
CA GLU A 17 -1.91 -19.98 -12.09
C GLU A 17 -1.49 -18.54 -12.43
N LEU A 18 -0.99 -18.28 -13.64
CA LEU A 18 -0.61 -16.94 -14.10
C LEU A 18 -1.76 -15.93 -14.03
N THR A 19 -3.00 -16.38 -14.24
CA THR A 19 -4.20 -15.55 -14.24
C THR A 19 -4.51 -14.99 -12.85
N TYR A 20 -4.20 -15.74 -11.79
CA TYR A 20 -4.61 -15.38 -10.42
C TYR A 20 -3.46 -15.19 -9.44
N CYS A 21 -2.22 -15.40 -9.85
CA CYS A 21 -1.05 -15.10 -9.03
C CYS A 21 -0.93 -13.60 -8.73
N ASN A 22 -0.27 -13.28 -7.62
CA ASN A 22 0.08 -11.91 -7.28
C ASN A 22 1.19 -11.43 -8.23
N PRO A 23 0.95 -10.37 -9.05
CA PRO A 23 1.94 -9.91 -10.02
C PRO A 23 3.20 -9.33 -9.36
N PHE A 24 3.14 -9.01 -8.06
CA PHE A 24 4.23 -8.43 -7.30
C PHE A 24 5.04 -9.47 -6.50
N GLU A 25 4.74 -10.75 -6.65
CA GLU A 25 5.52 -11.85 -6.04
C GLU A 25 6.47 -12.50 -7.06
N PRO A 26 7.63 -13.02 -6.60
CA PRO A 26 8.59 -13.70 -7.48
C PRO A 26 8.01 -14.89 -8.24
N VAL A 27 7.01 -15.58 -7.66
CA VAL A 27 6.30 -16.71 -8.27
C VAL A 27 5.74 -16.38 -9.65
N ARG A 28 5.37 -15.11 -9.89
CA ARG A 28 4.93 -14.67 -11.22
C ARG A 28 6.02 -14.88 -12.25
N ILE A 29 7.26 -14.48 -11.96
CA ILE A 29 8.40 -14.62 -12.88
C ILE A 29 8.76 -16.09 -13.08
N GLU A 30 8.68 -16.91 -12.03
CA GLU A 30 8.89 -18.37 -12.11
C GLU A 30 7.86 -19.02 -13.05
N LEU A 31 6.59 -18.63 -12.97
CA LEU A 31 5.54 -19.08 -13.87
C LEU A 31 5.77 -18.59 -15.32
N GLU A 32 6.19 -17.33 -15.51
CA GLU A 32 6.56 -16.80 -16.83
C GLU A 32 7.70 -17.64 -17.45
N GLN A 33 8.72 -18.00 -16.67
CA GLN A 33 9.82 -18.88 -17.09
C GLN A 33 9.35 -20.28 -17.45
N ALA A 34 8.52 -20.89 -16.61
CA ALA A 34 7.99 -22.23 -16.82
C ALA A 34 7.17 -22.33 -18.13
N VAL A 35 6.38 -21.30 -18.44
CA VAL A 35 5.55 -21.29 -19.65
C VAL A 35 6.34 -20.97 -20.91
N LEU A 36 7.29 -20.03 -20.84
CA LEU A 36 8.03 -19.58 -22.02
C LEU A 36 9.23 -20.48 -22.35
N GLY A 37 9.81 -21.16 -21.37
CA GLY A 37 11.01 -21.99 -21.53
C GLY A 37 12.14 -21.18 -22.17
N ASP A 38 12.71 -21.69 -23.26
CA ASP A 38 13.79 -21.04 -24.03
C ASP A 38 13.38 -19.66 -24.63
N ARG A 39 12.09 -19.36 -24.69
CA ARG A 39 11.57 -18.06 -25.14
C ARG A 39 11.47 -17.04 -24.00
N PHE A 40 11.87 -17.36 -22.78
CA PHE A 40 11.87 -16.39 -21.68
C PHE A 40 13.02 -15.38 -21.85
N VAL A 41 12.74 -14.09 -21.64
CA VAL A 41 13.75 -13.02 -21.65
C VAL A 41 13.97 -12.54 -20.22
N PRO A 42 15.17 -12.71 -19.63
CA PRO A 42 15.47 -12.17 -18.30
C PRO A 42 15.44 -10.64 -18.29
N GLU A 43 14.67 -10.06 -17.37
CA GLU A 43 14.50 -8.60 -17.26
C GLU A 43 15.24 -7.98 -16.05
N GLY A 44 15.99 -8.78 -15.28
CA GLY A 44 16.78 -8.30 -14.14
C GLY A 44 15.97 -7.82 -12.93
N LEU A 45 14.67 -8.13 -12.89
CA LEU A 45 13.76 -7.81 -11.79
C LEU A 45 13.17 -9.08 -11.18
N ASP A 46 13.20 -9.16 -9.85
CA ASP A 46 12.60 -10.26 -9.08
C ASP A 46 11.07 -10.13 -8.97
N SER A 47 10.50 -8.98 -9.36
CA SER A 47 9.06 -8.71 -9.30
C SER A 47 8.68 -7.56 -10.24
N TRP A 48 7.38 -7.39 -10.49
CA TRP A 48 6.89 -6.21 -11.18
C TRP A 48 7.15 -4.96 -10.33
N SER A 49 7.90 -4.01 -10.88
CA SER A 49 8.17 -2.72 -10.25
C SER A 49 8.29 -1.65 -11.32
N ARG A 50 7.90 -0.43 -11.00
CA ARG A 50 8.24 0.72 -11.83
C ARG A 50 9.75 0.94 -11.75
N THR A 51 10.40 0.95 -12.90
CA THR A 51 11.81 1.31 -13.07
C THR A 51 11.91 2.40 -14.13
N GLU A 52 13.04 3.08 -14.21
CA GLU A 52 13.30 4.13 -15.22
C GLU A 52 13.29 3.60 -16.65
N LYS A 53 13.59 2.31 -16.85
CA LYS A 53 13.75 1.68 -18.17
C LYS A 53 12.49 0.98 -18.67
N LEU A 54 11.52 0.67 -17.80
CA LEU A 54 10.30 -0.02 -18.19
C LEU A 54 9.17 0.98 -18.46
N ASP A 55 8.83 1.16 -19.73
CA ASP A 55 7.48 1.58 -20.10
C ASP A 55 6.50 0.46 -19.68
N ARG A 56 5.36 0.85 -19.10
CA ARG A 56 4.31 -0.08 -18.66
C ARG A 56 3.78 -0.96 -19.78
N ARG A 57 4.03 -0.56 -21.03
CA ARG A 57 3.32 -1.06 -22.20
C ARG A 57 3.89 -2.35 -22.77
N GLU A 58 5.17 -2.70 -22.55
CA GLU A 58 5.78 -3.78 -23.33
C GLU A 58 6.85 -4.59 -22.57
N ARG A 59 6.46 -5.32 -21.51
CA ARG A 59 7.29 -6.44 -21.04
C ARG A 59 7.28 -7.53 -22.11
N GLN A 60 8.45 -7.88 -22.65
CA GLN A 60 8.56 -8.84 -23.75
C GLN A 60 7.93 -10.19 -23.41
N ASN A 61 8.10 -10.66 -22.17
CA ASN A 61 7.52 -11.91 -21.71
C ASN A 61 5.99 -11.85 -21.67
N VAL A 62 5.40 -10.72 -21.27
CA VAL A 62 3.94 -10.54 -21.24
C VAL A 62 3.37 -10.56 -22.66
N VAL A 63 4.04 -9.94 -23.62
CA VAL A 63 3.64 -9.98 -25.04
C VAL A 63 3.67 -11.43 -25.55
N ARG A 64 4.77 -12.15 -25.35
CA ARG A 64 4.93 -13.56 -25.76
C ARG A 64 3.88 -14.48 -25.12
N LEU A 65 3.59 -14.28 -23.84
CA LEU A 65 2.55 -15.02 -23.13
C LEU A 65 1.15 -14.73 -23.68
N THR A 66 0.87 -13.46 -24.01
CA THR A 66 -0.42 -13.06 -24.59
C THR A 66 -0.63 -13.67 -25.97
N GLU A 67 0.41 -13.69 -26.81
CA GLU A 67 0.38 -14.37 -28.11
C GLU A 67 0.14 -15.88 -27.95
N LEU A 68 0.89 -16.52 -27.04
CA LEU A 68 0.75 -17.95 -26.76
C LEU A 68 -0.65 -18.31 -26.23
N ALA A 69 -1.18 -17.52 -25.28
CA ALA A 69 -2.52 -17.71 -24.74
C ALA A 69 -3.58 -17.57 -25.84
N GLY A 70 -3.44 -16.56 -26.71
CA GLY A 70 -4.33 -16.32 -27.84
C GLY A 70 -4.33 -17.48 -28.86
N GLN A 71 -3.17 -18.05 -29.17
CA GLN A 71 -3.06 -19.22 -30.05
C GLN A 71 -3.73 -20.44 -29.42
N LEU A 72 -3.41 -20.72 -28.15
CA LEU A 72 -3.92 -21.86 -27.41
C LEU A 72 -5.45 -21.81 -27.26
N VAL A 73 -6.01 -20.65 -26.88
CA VAL A 73 -7.46 -20.52 -26.70
C VAL A 73 -8.21 -20.71 -28.02
N ASN A 74 -7.69 -20.19 -29.13
CA ASN A 74 -8.32 -20.36 -30.44
C ASN A 74 -8.26 -21.83 -30.90
N GLN A 75 -7.11 -22.49 -30.74
CA GLN A 75 -6.94 -23.91 -31.06
C GLN A 75 -7.90 -24.80 -30.27
N LEU A 76 -8.01 -24.57 -28.95
CA LEU A 76 -8.91 -25.32 -28.08
C LEU A 76 -10.38 -25.02 -28.37
N ALA A 77 -10.73 -23.78 -28.69
CA ALA A 77 -12.08 -23.41 -29.11
C ALA A 77 -12.52 -24.16 -30.39
N GLU A 78 -11.66 -24.21 -31.41
CA GLU A 78 -11.93 -24.93 -32.67
C GLU A 78 -12.08 -26.44 -32.46
N ARG A 79 -11.25 -27.04 -31.60
CA ARG A 79 -11.33 -28.47 -31.27
C ARG A 79 -12.63 -28.82 -30.56
N GLN A 80 -13.04 -27.99 -29.61
CA GLN A 80 -14.31 -28.16 -28.89
C GLN A 80 -15.51 -28.11 -29.84
N GLN A 81 -15.52 -27.20 -30.82
CA GLN A 81 -16.56 -27.15 -31.86
C GLN A 81 -16.61 -28.44 -32.71
N LYS A 82 -15.47 -29.12 -32.89
CA LYS A 82 -15.37 -30.39 -33.62
C LYS A 82 -15.73 -31.62 -32.76
N GLY A 83 -16.25 -31.43 -31.55
CA GLY A 83 -16.74 -32.50 -30.67
C GLY A 83 -15.78 -32.91 -29.54
N ASP A 84 -14.65 -32.22 -29.39
CA ASP A 84 -13.65 -32.46 -28.33
C ASP A 84 -13.99 -31.65 -27.07
N ALA A 85 -15.14 -31.95 -26.44
CA ALA A 85 -15.68 -31.17 -25.32
C ALA A 85 -14.87 -31.28 -24.01
N LEU A 86 -14.29 -30.16 -23.55
CA LEU A 86 -13.63 -30.04 -22.26
C LEU A 86 -14.67 -30.10 -21.12
N THR A 87 -14.33 -30.77 -20.02
CA THR A 87 -15.24 -30.96 -18.88
C THR A 87 -14.51 -30.90 -17.55
N GLY A 88 -15.20 -30.54 -16.47
CA GLY A 88 -14.64 -30.52 -15.12
C GLY A 88 -13.43 -29.61 -15.02
N GLN A 89 -12.32 -30.11 -14.46
CA GLN A 89 -11.12 -29.29 -14.22
C GLN A 89 -10.50 -28.72 -15.52
N ASP A 90 -10.55 -29.47 -16.62
CA ASP A 90 -10.00 -29.01 -17.91
C ASP A 90 -10.85 -27.85 -18.47
N ALA A 91 -12.17 -27.85 -18.25
CA ALA A 91 -13.05 -26.74 -18.61
C ALA A 91 -12.79 -25.50 -17.71
N ALA A 92 -12.53 -25.70 -16.42
CA ALA A 92 -12.19 -24.63 -15.50
C ALA A 92 -10.86 -23.95 -15.89
N HIS A 93 -9.81 -24.71 -16.20
CA HIS A 93 -8.54 -24.13 -16.67
C HIS A 93 -8.70 -23.44 -18.04
N TYR A 94 -9.59 -23.93 -18.89
CA TYR A 94 -9.91 -23.24 -20.15
C TYR A 94 -10.62 -21.88 -19.91
N ASP A 95 -11.56 -21.78 -18.96
CA ASP A 95 -12.15 -20.47 -18.57
C ASP A 95 -11.09 -19.50 -18.02
N ASP A 96 -10.12 -20.01 -17.27
CA ASP A 96 -9.01 -19.20 -16.76
C ASP A 96 -8.10 -18.70 -17.89
N LEU A 97 -7.79 -19.56 -18.87
CA LEU A 97 -7.06 -19.18 -20.08
C LEU A 97 -7.84 -18.12 -20.90
N VAL A 98 -9.15 -18.28 -21.04
CA VAL A 98 -10.03 -17.28 -21.68
C VAL A 98 -9.98 -15.98 -20.90
N THR A 99 -10.05 -16.02 -19.57
CA THR A 99 -9.96 -14.84 -18.70
C THR A 99 -8.62 -14.11 -18.88
N TYR A 100 -7.50 -14.83 -18.87
CA TYR A 100 -6.18 -14.27 -19.17
C TYR A 100 -6.16 -13.57 -20.52
N THR A 101 -6.65 -14.25 -21.56
CA THR A 101 -6.64 -13.75 -22.92
C THR A 101 -7.48 -12.49 -23.06
N LEU A 102 -8.69 -12.47 -22.47
CA LEU A 102 -9.56 -11.30 -22.48
C LEU A 102 -8.92 -10.11 -21.76
N TYR A 103 -8.32 -10.34 -20.58
CA TYR A 103 -7.67 -9.28 -19.82
C TYR A 103 -6.60 -8.56 -20.64
N TYR A 104 -5.66 -9.31 -21.22
CA TYR A 104 -4.56 -8.72 -21.98
C TYR A 104 -5.00 -8.18 -23.35
N ARG A 105 -6.00 -8.79 -24.01
CA ARG A 105 -6.57 -8.27 -25.26
C ARG A 105 -7.22 -6.90 -25.09
N HIS A 106 -7.91 -6.68 -23.98
CA HIS A 106 -8.62 -5.42 -23.72
C HIS A 106 -7.86 -4.46 -22.79
N LEU A 107 -6.62 -4.78 -22.40
CA LEU A 107 -5.83 -4.03 -21.43
C LEU A 107 -5.65 -2.55 -21.81
N ALA A 108 -5.34 -2.28 -23.07
CA ALA A 108 -5.18 -0.92 -23.58
C ALA A 108 -6.48 -0.11 -23.45
N GLY A 109 -7.63 -0.71 -23.77
CA GLY A 109 -8.93 -0.07 -23.61
C GLY A 109 -9.28 0.20 -22.14
N LEU A 110 -8.93 -0.72 -21.24
CA LEU A 110 -9.07 -0.52 -19.79
C LEU A 110 -8.19 0.63 -19.30
N ASP A 111 -6.93 0.71 -19.72
CA ASP A 111 -6.03 1.81 -19.36
C ASP A 111 -6.52 3.17 -19.84
N GLU A 112 -6.94 3.25 -21.10
CA GLU A 112 -7.47 4.50 -21.65
C GLU A 112 -8.71 4.97 -20.87
N SER A 113 -9.59 4.05 -20.48
CA SER A 113 -10.79 4.39 -19.68
C SER A 113 -10.44 4.97 -18.29
N LEU A 114 -9.26 4.62 -17.75
CA LEU A 114 -8.77 5.05 -16.44
C LEU A 114 -7.97 6.36 -16.51
N LEU A 115 -7.20 6.56 -17.58
CA LEU A 115 -6.21 7.63 -17.71
C LEU A 115 -6.68 8.83 -18.55
N ASP A 116 -7.80 8.71 -19.27
CA ASP A 116 -8.26 9.76 -20.18
C ASP A 116 -8.59 11.08 -19.44
N PRO A 117 -7.88 12.18 -19.74
CA PRO A 117 -8.13 13.50 -19.13
C PRO A 117 -9.42 14.18 -19.64
N GLY A 118 -10.14 13.56 -20.58
CA GLY A 118 -11.40 14.05 -21.11
C GLY A 118 -12.56 14.11 -20.10
N ASN A 119 -13.62 14.85 -20.47
CA ASN A 119 -14.87 14.95 -19.70
C ASN A 119 -15.45 13.54 -19.42
N ALA A 120 -16.08 13.35 -18.24
CA ALA A 120 -16.66 12.08 -17.78
C ALA A 120 -17.51 11.34 -18.84
N ASN A 121 -18.24 12.08 -19.69
CA ASN A 121 -19.03 11.50 -20.77
C ASN A 121 -18.20 10.76 -21.84
N HIS A 122 -16.99 11.23 -22.13
CA HIS A 122 -16.12 10.59 -23.11
C HIS A 122 -15.53 9.29 -22.54
N ARG A 123 -15.13 9.30 -21.26
CA ARG A 123 -14.72 8.09 -20.53
C ARG A 123 -15.80 7.02 -20.52
N LEU A 124 -17.05 7.40 -20.23
CA LEU A 124 -18.20 6.48 -20.26
C LEU A 124 -18.42 5.84 -21.63
N LYS A 125 -18.38 6.64 -22.71
CA LYS A 125 -18.53 6.12 -24.08
C LYS A 125 -17.42 5.14 -24.45
N ARG A 126 -16.16 5.43 -24.11
CA ARG A 126 -15.04 4.53 -24.34
C ARG A 126 -15.21 3.22 -23.58
N LEU A 127 -15.52 3.31 -22.28
CA LEU A 127 -15.74 2.14 -21.43
C LEU A 127 -16.86 1.24 -21.98
N ALA A 128 -17.97 1.82 -22.43
CA ALA A 128 -19.06 1.08 -23.06
C ALA A 128 -18.62 0.38 -24.37
N GLY A 129 -17.73 0.99 -25.14
CA GLY A 129 -17.13 0.35 -26.32
C GLY A 129 -16.24 -0.84 -25.97
N VAL A 130 -15.38 -0.69 -24.95
CA VAL A 130 -14.53 -1.78 -24.44
C VAL A 130 -15.38 -2.92 -23.91
N TRP A 131 -16.46 -2.61 -23.19
CA TRP A 131 -17.42 -3.60 -22.67
C TRP A 131 -18.06 -4.43 -23.79
N ARG A 132 -18.57 -3.80 -24.86
CA ARG A 132 -19.20 -4.55 -25.97
C ARG A 132 -18.21 -5.53 -26.61
N ALA A 133 -17.01 -5.06 -26.92
CA ALA A 133 -15.97 -5.90 -27.50
C ALA A 133 -15.58 -7.05 -26.57
N PHE A 134 -15.43 -6.78 -25.27
CA PHE A 134 -15.15 -7.79 -24.25
C PHE A 134 -16.24 -8.86 -24.17
N SER A 135 -17.51 -8.45 -24.14
CA SER A 135 -18.65 -9.36 -24.02
C SER A 135 -18.82 -10.24 -25.25
N GLU A 136 -18.69 -9.67 -26.45
CA GLU A 136 -18.73 -10.42 -27.71
C GLU A 136 -17.59 -11.45 -27.78
N ASP A 137 -16.36 -11.04 -27.41
CA ASP A 137 -15.22 -11.95 -27.40
C ASP A 137 -15.37 -13.07 -26.37
N ARG A 138 -15.89 -12.75 -25.18
CA ARG A 138 -16.14 -13.74 -24.14
C ARG A 138 -17.17 -14.77 -24.58
N GLU A 139 -18.29 -14.30 -25.15
CA GLU A 139 -19.33 -15.20 -25.66
C GLU A 139 -18.77 -16.11 -26.75
N ARG A 140 -18.03 -15.55 -27.72
CA ARG A 140 -17.39 -16.31 -28.81
C ARG A 140 -16.43 -17.38 -28.29
N LEU A 141 -15.58 -17.04 -27.33
CA LEU A 141 -14.56 -17.97 -26.81
C LEU A 141 -15.14 -19.04 -25.89
N LEU A 142 -16.24 -18.75 -25.17
CA LEU A 142 -16.90 -19.71 -24.29
C LEU A 142 -17.99 -20.52 -25.00
N ALA A 143 -18.53 -20.07 -26.14
CA ALA A 143 -19.58 -20.77 -26.90
C ALA A 143 -19.30 -22.28 -27.14
N PRO A 144 -18.06 -22.73 -27.40
CA PRO A 144 -17.75 -24.15 -27.58
C PRO A 144 -17.91 -25.00 -26.30
N LEU A 145 -17.93 -24.41 -25.11
CA LEU A 145 -18.14 -25.15 -23.86
C LEU A 145 -19.59 -25.64 -23.73
N GLY A 146 -19.72 -26.84 -23.16
CA GLY A 146 -21.03 -27.42 -22.84
C GLY A 146 -21.86 -26.53 -21.93
N ALA A 147 -23.20 -26.60 -22.07
CA ALA A 147 -24.13 -25.77 -21.29
C ALA A 147 -24.04 -25.98 -19.77
N ALA A 148 -23.63 -27.17 -19.32
CA ALA A 148 -23.41 -27.46 -17.91
C ALA A 148 -22.21 -26.66 -17.37
N GLU A 149 -21.07 -26.73 -18.05
CA GLU A 149 -19.84 -26.03 -17.66
C GLU A 149 -20.02 -24.50 -17.67
N ARG A 150 -20.77 -23.97 -18.65
CA ARG A 150 -21.05 -22.53 -18.74
C ARG A 150 -21.95 -21.99 -17.64
N ARG A 151 -22.79 -22.83 -17.03
CA ARG A 151 -23.78 -22.39 -16.02
C ARG A 151 -23.11 -21.87 -14.75
N ASP A 152 -21.98 -22.44 -14.39
CA ASP A 152 -21.27 -22.14 -13.15
C ASP A 152 -20.23 -21.02 -13.32
N LEU A 153 -20.09 -20.48 -14.54
CA LEU A 153 -19.19 -19.37 -14.83
C LEU A 153 -19.76 -18.03 -14.35
N PRO A 154 -18.91 -17.08 -13.92
CA PRO A 154 -19.37 -15.76 -13.52
C PRO A 154 -20.05 -15.03 -14.67
N GLU A 155 -20.99 -14.13 -14.36
CA GLU A 155 -21.57 -13.22 -15.34
C GLU A 155 -20.50 -12.30 -15.96
N SER A 156 -20.72 -11.89 -17.21
CA SER A 156 -19.73 -11.08 -17.95
C SER A 156 -19.50 -9.74 -17.26
N ASP A 157 -20.54 -9.12 -16.74
CA ASP A 157 -20.52 -7.84 -16.02
C ASP A 157 -19.61 -7.94 -14.79
N HIS A 158 -19.79 -9.02 -14.02
CA HIS A 158 -18.99 -9.26 -12.82
C HIS A 158 -17.52 -9.54 -13.15
N LEU A 159 -17.24 -10.37 -14.16
CA LEU A 159 -15.86 -10.62 -14.59
C LEU A 159 -15.19 -9.33 -15.07
N PHE A 160 -15.89 -8.53 -15.88
CA PHE A 160 -15.39 -7.24 -16.35
C PHE A 160 -15.11 -6.28 -15.20
N ALA A 161 -16.01 -6.20 -14.22
CA ALA A 161 -15.81 -5.40 -13.01
C ALA A 161 -14.54 -5.82 -12.24
N CYS A 162 -14.32 -7.13 -12.06
CA CYS A 162 -13.13 -7.66 -11.41
C CYS A 162 -11.85 -7.34 -12.19
N LEU A 163 -11.83 -7.53 -13.50
CA LEU A 163 -10.66 -7.24 -14.35
C LEU A 163 -10.32 -5.75 -14.37
N HIS A 164 -11.35 -4.89 -14.42
CA HIS A 164 -11.16 -3.44 -14.30
C HIS A 164 -10.61 -3.05 -12.92
N GLN A 165 -11.09 -3.66 -11.84
CA GLN A 165 -10.52 -3.44 -10.50
C GLN A 165 -9.08 -3.92 -10.39
N VAL A 166 -8.76 -5.11 -10.92
CA VAL A 166 -7.40 -5.65 -11.04
C VAL A 166 -6.49 -4.65 -11.73
N ARG A 167 -6.93 -4.04 -12.84
CA ARG A 167 -6.14 -3.04 -13.54
C ARG A 167 -5.94 -1.76 -12.72
N ARG A 168 -6.99 -1.26 -12.06
CA ARG A 168 -6.90 -0.09 -11.18
C ARG A 168 -5.91 -0.32 -10.03
N ALA A 169 -6.02 -1.47 -9.36
CA ALA A 169 -5.15 -1.84 -8.26
C ALA A 169 -3.70 -1.99 -8.70
N PHE A 170 -3.47 -2.69 -9.82
CA PHE A 170 -2.16 -2.81 -10.42
C PHE A 170 -1.54 -1.43 -10.68
N ASN A 171 -2.26 -0.54 -11.36
CA ASN A 171 -1.77 0.81 -11.67
C ASN A 171 -1.49 1.63 -10.39
N ALA A 172 -2.38 1.59 -9.40
CA ALA A 172 -2.20 2.32 -8.16
C ALA A 172 -0.98 1.82 -7.36
N ILE A 173 -0.81 0.50 -7.23
CA ILE A 173 0.36 -0.10 -6.56
C ILE A 173 1.64 0.25 -7.31
N PHE A 174 1.65 0.05 -8.62
CA PHE A 174 2.81 0.27 -9.47
C PHE A 174 3.26 1.73 -9.47
N ASP A 175 2.32 2.68 -9.35
CA ASP A 175 2.62 4.11 -9.37
C ASP A 175 2.95 4.71 -8.01
N TYR A 176 2.32 4.21 -6.95
CA TYR A 176 2.51 4.75 -5.61
C TYR A 176 3.67 4.08 -4.86
N LEU A 177 4.01 2.82 -5.17
CA LEU A 177 4.95 2.01 -4.38
C LEU A 177 6.19 1.62 -5.21
N ILE A 178 7.12 2.56 -5.29
CA ILE A 178 8.34 2.46 -6.09
C ILE A 178 9.46 1.79 -5.27
N GLY A 179 10.32 1.03 -5.95
CA GLY A 179 11.56 0.50 -5.36
C GLY A 179 11.80 -0.97 -5.71
N GLU A 180 13.06 -1.33 -5.93
CA GLU A 180 13.48 -2.66 -6.39
C GLU A 180 13.99 -3.57 -5.26
N SER A 181 13.94 -3.10 -4.01
CA SER A 181 14.36 -3.90 -2.86
C SER A 181 13.34 -4.99 -2.52
N ARG A 182 13.79 -6.05 -1.85
CA ARG A 182 12.92 -7.12 -1.34
C ARG A 182 11.88 -6.59 -0.34
N PRO A 183 12.19 -5.66 0.59
CA PRO A 183 11.16 -5.02 1.41
C PRO A 183 10.10 -4.28 0.59
N ALA A 184 10.48 -3.53 -0.46
CA ALA A 184 9.52 -2.83 -1.32
C ALA A 184 8.64 -3.81 -2.12
N THR A 185 9.24 -4.89 -2.62
CA THR A 185 8.54 -6.00 -3.30
C THR A 185 7.50 -6.65 -2.38
N ARG A 186 7.89 -6.98 -1.14
CA ARG A 186 6.97 -7.52 -0.13
C ARG A 186 5.86 -6.54 0.23
N LEU A 187 6.12 -5.24 0.26
CA LEU A 187 5.08 -4.24 0.48
C LEU A 187 4.05 -4.25 -0.65
N ARG A 188 4.48 -4.24 -1.92
CA ARG A 188 3.54 -4.33 -3.07
C ARG A 188 2.70 -5.58 -3.02
N ALA A 189 3.31 -6.73 -2.71
CA ALA A 189 2.60 -8.00 -2.55
C ALA A 189 1.56 -7.95 -1.41
N GLN A 190 1.91 -7.40 -0.24
CA GLN A 190 0.98 -7.20 0.88
C GLN A 190 -0.19 -6.29 0.51
N VAL A 191 0.06 -5.21 -0.23
CA VAL A 191 -0.99 -4.30 -0.67
C VAL A 191 -1.93 -4.96 -1.67
N TRP A 192 -1.40 -5.74 -2.61
CA TRP A 192 -2.21 -6.57 -3.50
C TRP A 192 -3.10 -7.54 -2.72
N GLN A 193 -2.52 -8.23 -1.73
CA GLN A 193 -3.23 -9.17 -0.87
C GLN A 193 -4.28 -8.46 0.02
N SER A 194 -4.04 -7.24 0.45
CA SER A 194 -5.03 -6.42 1.18
C SER A 194 -6.27 -6.12 0.33
N ILE A 195 -6.09 -5.97 -0.99
CA ILE A 195 -7.17 -5.68 -1.94
C ILE A 195 -7.89 -6.97 -2.36
N PHE A 196 -7.14 -8.02 -2.69
CA PHE A 196 -7.64 -9.23 -3.35
C PHE A 196 -7.54 -10.51 -2.52
N THR A 197 -7.10 -10.42 -1.27
CA THR A 197 -6.78 -11.56 -0.40
C THR A 197 -5.62 -12.42 -0.94
N HIS A 198 -5.28 -13.51 -0.26
CA HIS A 198 -4.27 -14.46 -0.73
C HIS A 198 -4.76 -15.35 -1.89
N ASP A 199 -6.06 -15.32 -2.19
CA ASP A 199 -6.71 -16.18 -3.17
C ASP A 199 -7.65 -15.32 -4.04
N LEU A 200 -7.12 -14.82 -5.17
CA LEU A 200 -7.88 -13.96 -6.09
C LEU A 200 -9.11 -14.69 -6.67
N ARG A 201 -9.09 -16.02 -6.76
CA ARG A 201 -10.24 -16.83 -7.21
C ARG A 201 -11.37 -16.79 -6.19
N ARG A 202 -11.04 -16.91 -4.90
CA ARG A 202 -12.01 -16.76 -3.80
C ARG A 202 -12.48 -15.33 -3.65
N TYR A 203 -11.61 -14.35 -3.87
CA TYR A 203 -12.01 -12.96 -3.95
C TYR A 203 -13.08 -12.74 -5.02
N ARG A 204 -12.80 -13.17 -6.26
CA ARG A 204 -13.72 -13.07 -7.39
C ARG A 204 -15.06 -13.71 -7.06
N ARG A 205 -15.07 -14.95 -6.54
CA ARG A 205 -16.32 -15.67 -6.27
C ARG A 205 -17.15 -15.05 -5.16
N THR A 206 -16.54 -14.62 -4.06
CA THR A 206 -17.30 -14.30 -2.83
C THR A 206 -16.77 -13.11 -2.03
N LEU A 207 -15.46 -12.98 -1.82
CA LEU A 207 -14.95 -12.02 -0.82
C LEU A 207 -15.00 -10.56 -1.28
N TYR A 208 -15.12 -10.30 -2.58
CA TYR A 208 -15.25 -8.94 -3.11
C TYR A 208 -16.36 -8.12 -2.44
N ARG A 209 -17.43 -8.79 -1.99
CA ARG A 209 -18.61 -8.16 -1.37
C ARG A 209 -18.32 -7.58 0.02
N CYS A 210 -17.35 -8.14 0.74
CA CYS A 210 -17.07 -7.77 2.13
C CYS A 210 -15.69 -7.12 2.32
N MET A 211 -14.89 -6.92 1.27
CA MET A 211 -13.57 -6.30 1.43
C MET A 211 -13.61 -4.83 1.90
N GLY A 212 -14.72 -4.13 1.62
CA GLY A 212 -14.98 -2.79 2.18
C GLY A 212 -15.29 -2.83 3.68
N ASP A 213 -15.77 -3.98 4.18
CA ASP A 213 -16.14 -4.15 5.58
C ASP A 213 -14.92 -4.37 6.50
N LEU A 214 -13.82 -4.88 5.93
CA LEU A 214 -12.58 -5.15 6.65
C LEU A 214 -11.75 -3.88 6.78
N ALA A 215 -11.40 -3.49 8.00
CA ALA A 215 -10.48 -2.38 8.24
C ALA A 215 -9.04 -2.81 7.93
N THR A 216 -8.24 -1.88 7.40
CA THR A 216 -6.81 -2.11 7.16
C THR A 216 -5.98 -1.18 8.03
N LEU A 217 -5.04 -1.76 8.78
CA LEU A 217 -4.06 -1.04 9.59
C LEU A 217 -2.71 -1.00 8.86
N VAL A 218 -2.28 0.20 8.49
CA VAL A 218 -0.98 0.48 7.86
C VAL A 218 0.01 0.93 8.93
N THR A 219 1.02 0.12 9.18
CA THR A 219 2.06 0.39 10.19
C THR A 219 3.38 0.73 9.52
N GLY A 220 4.17 1.59 10.13
CA GLY A 220 5.53 1.85 9.68
C GLY A 220 6.06 3.21 10.13
N PRO A 221 7.37 3.47 9.90
CA PRO A 221 8.02 4.68 10.35
C PRO A 221 7.34 5.97 9.87
N SER A 222 7.61 7.09 10.56
CA SER A 222 7.17 8.39 10.04
C SER A 222 7.92 8.73 8.74
N GLY A 223 7.22 9.29 7.77
CA GLY A 223 7.80 9.66 6.48
C GLY A 223 8.09 8.50 5.52
N SER A 224 7.64 7.27 5.79
CA SER A 224 7.86 6.09 4.92
C SER A 224 6.85 5.93 3.77
N GLY A 225 5.81 6.78 3.69
CA GLY A 225 4.80 6.72 2.62
C GLY A 225 3.53 5.94 2.94
N LYS A 226 3.13 5.83 4.22
CA LYS A 226 1.88 5.14 4.64
C LYS A 226 0.62 5.64 3.91
N GLU A 227 0.51 6.95 3.65
CA GLU A 227 -0.62 7.51 2.89
C GLU A 227 -0.69 6.96 1.46
N LEU A 228 0.46 6.77 0.78
CA LEU A 228 0.51 6.20 -0.58
C LEU A 228 0.00 4.76 -0.60
N VAL A 229 0.34 3.97 0.43
CA VAL A 229 -0.19 2.62 0.65
C VAL A 229 -1.70 2.66 0.86
N ALA A 230 -2.19 3.51 1.77
CA ALA A 230 -3.62 3.65 2.02
C ALA A 230 -4.39 4.09 0.77
N ARG A 231 -3.83 5.02 -0.02
CA ARG A 231 -4.42 5.50 -1.27
C ARG A 231 -4.48 4.41 -2.33
N ALA A 232 -3.45 3.56 -2.43
CA ALA A 232 -3.46 2.39 -3.32
C ALA A 232 -4.62 1.44 -2.99
N ILE A 233 -4.85 1.15 -1.71
CA ILE A 233 -5.91 0.26 -1.25
C ILE A 233 -7.30 0.91 -1.41
N GLY A 234 -7.45 2.15 -0.94
CA GLY A 234 -8.71 2.89 -0.94
C GLY A 234 -9.24 3.20 -2.35
N SER A 235 -8.35 3.44 -3.31
CA SER A 235 -8.73 3.69 -4.71
C SER A 235 -9.08 2.40 -5.49
N SER A 236 -8.87 1.24 -4.86
CA SER A 236 -8.97 -0.08 -5.48
C SER A 236 -10.17 -0.88 -5.00
N GLN A 237 -11.18 -0.25 -4.39
CA GLN A 237 -12.41 -0.94 -3.95
C GLN A 237 -13.24 -1.49 -5.11
N TYR A 238 -13.95 -2.59 -4.87
CA TYR A 238 -14.83 -3.20 -5.87
C TYR A 238 -15.95 -2.23 -6.27
N ARG A 239 -16.25 -2.19 -7.57
CA ARG A 239 -17.37 -1.44 -8.13
C ARG A 239 -18.11 -2.37 -9.07
N ALA A 240 -19.39 -2.61 -8.81
CA ALA A 240 -20.24 -3.39 -9.71
C ALA A 240 -20.34 -2.68 -11.06
N PHE A 241 -20.36 -3.44 -12.14
CA PHE A 241 -20.58 -2.96 -13.49
C PHE A 241 -21.98 -3.37 -13.93
N ASP A 242 -22.67 -2.49 -14.63
CA ASP A 242 -23.96 -2.75 -15.25
C ASP A 242 -23.79 -2.72 -16.77
N GLY A 243 -23.90 -3.91 -17.38
CA GLY A 243 -23.70 -4.13 -18.79
C GLY A 243 -24.79 -3.52 -19.67
N GLU A 244 -26.00 -3.27 -19.14
CA GLU A 244 -27.10 -2.63 -19.87
C GLU A 244 -26.84 -1.13 -20.05
N SER A 245 -26.45 -0.44 -18.97
CA SER A 245 -26.06 0.97 -19.04
C SER A 245 -24.66 1.19 -19.60
N GLY A 246 -23.80 0.16 -19.57
CA GLY A 246 -22.39 0.24 -19.97
C GLY A 246 -21.56 1.08 -19.00
N ALA A 247 -21.97 1.14 -17.73
CA ALA A 247 -21.37 1.99 -16.71
C ALA A 247 -21.16 1.22 -15.39
N PHE A 248 -20.20 1.70 -14.59
CA PHE A 248 -20.09 1.23 -13.21
C PHE A 248 -21.26 1.79 -12.39
N VAL A 249 -21.78 0.97 -11.48
CA VAL A 249 -22.75 1.39 -10.48
C VAL A 249 -22.03 2.33 -9.51
N VAL A 250 -22.06 3.62 -9.83
CA VAL A 250 -21.57 4.69 -8.97
C VAL A 250 -22.78 5.29 -8.28
N ALA A 251 -22.77 5.35 -6.94
CA ALA A 251 -23.76 6.14 -6.21
C ALA A 251 -23.72 7.58 -6.75
N ALA A 252 -24.89 8.19 -6.88
CA ALA A 252 -25.14 9.46 -7.58
C ALA A 252 -24.40 10.70 -7.03
N GLU A 253 -23.49 10.54 -6.07
CA GLU A 253 -22.71 11.61 -5.47
C GLU A 253 -21.24 11.47 -5.87
N SER A 254 -20.78 12.44 -6.66
CA SER A 254 -19.39 12.66 -7.08
C SER A 254 -18.49 13.07 -5.92
N GLY A 255 -18.48 12.30 -4.83
CA GLY A 255 -17.58 12.47 -3.70
C GLY A 255 -16.17 11.97 -4.02
N GLU A 256 -15.17 12.48 -3.31
CA GLU A 256 -13.81 11.91 -3.34
C GLU A 256 -13.86 10.44 -2.90
N ALA A 257 -13.38 9.53 -3.75
CA ALA A 257 -13.36 8.09 -3.45
C ALA A 257 -12.36 7.71 -2.35
N PHE A 258 -11.46 8.61 -2.00
CA PHE A 258 -10.48 8.43 -0.94
C PHE A 258 -10.37 9.73 -0.15
N ILE A 259 -10.77 9.70 1.12
CA ILE A 259 -10.75 10.85 2.02
C ILE A 259 -9.64 10.61 3.04
N ALA A 260 -8.64 11.47 3.09
CA ALA A 260 -7.53 11.38 4.04
C ALA A 260 -7.65 12.42 5.14
N LEU A 261 -7.58 11.97 6.40
CA LEU A 261 -7.63 12.81 7.58
C LEU A 261 -6.37 12.57 8.41
N ASN A 262 -5.61 13.64 8.63
CA ASN A 262 -4.49 13.62 9.57
C ASN A 262 -4.98 14.05 10.96
N LEU A 263 -4.96 13.12 11.90
CA LEU A 263 -5.52 13.31 13.24
C LEU A 263 -4.62 14.17 14.14
N SER A 264 -3.31 14.21 13.90
CA SER A 264 -2.38 14.97 14.74
C SER A 264 -2.48 16.48 14.56
N ALA A 265 -3.16 16.94 13.51
CA ALA A 265 -3.28 18.36 13.16
C ALA A 265 -4.53 19.05 13.74
N LEU A 266 -5.43 18.30 14.39
CA LEU A 266 -6.76 18.77 14.78
C LEU A 266 -6.99 18.61 16.29
N SER A 267 -7.80 19.51 16.86
CA SER A 267 -8.29 19.33 18.23
C SER A 267 -9.29 18.16 18.31
N PRO A 268 -9.46 17.50 19.46
CA PRO A 268 -10.39 16.38 19.59
C PRO A 268 -11.81 16.69 19.10
N THR A 269 -12.33 17.88 19.42
CA THR A 269 -13.67 18.32 18.98
C THR A 269 -13.75 18.51 17.46
N LEU A 270 -12.69 19.02 16.83
CA LEU A 270 -12.63 19.15 15.38
C LEU A 270 -12.54 17.78 14.69
N ILE A 271 -11.74 16.84 15.24
CA ILE A 271 -11.69 15.46 14.74
C ILE A 271 -13.08 14.84 14.76
N GLU A 272 -13.80 14.94 15.88
CA GLU A 272 -15.14 14.39 15.98
C GLU A 272 -16.13 15.04 15.01
N SER A 273 -16.07 16.37 14.90
CA SER A 273 -16.91 17.14 13.99
C SER A 273 -16.67 16.77 12.52
N GLU A 274 -15.41 16.69 12.10
CA GLU A 274 -15.04 16.35 10.73
C GLU A 274 -15.38 14.89 10.42
N LEU A 275 -15.08 13.95 11.33
CA LEU A 275 -15.30 12.52 11.08
C LEU A 275 -16.79 12.14 11.12
N PHE A 276 -17.49 12.51 12.19
CA PHE A 276 -18.87 12.08 12.44
C PHE A 276 -19.91 13.09 11.99
N GLY A 277 -19.56 14.37 11.85
CA GLY A 277 -20.50 15.46 11.65
C GLY A 277 -21.07 16.00 12.95
N HIS A 278 -21.74 17.14 12.89
CA HIS A 278 -22.42 17.75 14.04
C HIS A 278 -23.75 18.38 13.64
N HIS A 279 -24.68 18.43 14.60
CA HIS A 279 -25.86 19.27 14.53
C HIS A 279 -25.55 20.66 15.11
N LYS A 280 -26.25 21.68 14.63
CA LYS A 280 -26.19 23.04 15.17
C LYS A 280 -26.36 23.01 16.70
N GLY A 281 -25.46 23.71 17.40
CA GLY A 281 -25.47 23.78 18.87
C GLY A 281 -24.87 22.57 19.60
N ALA A 282 -24.26 21.60 18.89
CA ALA A 282 -23.64 20.44 19.53
C ALA A 282 -22.45 20.78 20.45
N PHE A 283 -21.74 21.87 20.16
CA PHE A 283 -20.64 22.41 20.97
C PHE A 283 -20.50 23.92 20.76
N THR A 284 -19.70 24.58 21.60
CA THR A 284 -19.41 26.02 21.49
C THR A 284 -18.73 26.33 20.15
N GLY A 285 -19.43 27.04 19.27
CA GLY A 285 -18.97 27.34 17.91
C GLY A 285 -19.67 26.56 16.79
N ALA A 286 -20.53 25.59 17.12
CA ALA A 286 -21.38 24.88 16.15
C ALA A 286 -22.55 25.76 15.67
N THR A 287 -22.28 26.72 14.79
CA THR A 287 -23.26 27.71 14.29
C THR A 287 -24.25 27.15 13.27
N GLY A 288 -23.92 26.02 12.63
CA GLY A 288 -24.77 25.32 11.67
C GLY A 288 -24.58 23.81 11.73
N ASP A 289 -25.28 23.08 10.86
CA ASP A 289 -25.08 21.64 10.71
C ASP A 289 -23.86 21.36 9.83
N HIS A 290 -23.14 20.27 10.14
CA HIS A 290 -22.02 19.79 9.35
C HIS A 290 -22.15 18.29 9.07
N VAL A 291 -22.03 17.94 7.79
CA VAL A 291 -21.98 16.56 7.33
C VAL A 291 -20.54 16.06 7.45
N GLY A 292 -20.29 15.03 8.28
CA GLY A 292 -18.95 14.47 8.46
C GLY A 292 -18.49 13.56 7.33
N TRP A 293 -17.20 13.22 7.32
CA TRP A 293 -16.54 12.43 6.28
C TRP A 293 -17.06 11.01 6.17
N LEU A 294 -17.48 10.38 7.27
CA LEU A 294 -18.11 9.05 7.22
C LEU A 294 -19.42 9.08 6.41
N GLU A 295 -20.15 10.20 6.41
CA GLU A 295 -21.39 10.34 5.64
C GLU A 295 -21.13 10.71 4.18
N ARG A 296 -20.12 11.57 3.94
CA ARG A 296 -19.73 11.98 2.58
C ARG A 296 -19.03 10.88 1.79
N CYS A 297 -18.46 9.90 2.49
CA CYS A 297 -17.74 8.81 1.86
C CYS A 297 -18.72 7.91 1.07
N PRO A 298 -18.51 7.72 -0.24
CA PRO A 298 -19.34 6.80 -1.01
C PRO A 298 -19.13 5.35 -0.54
N ALA A 299 -20.09 4.47 -0.84
CA ALA A 299 -20.02 3.05 -0.44
C ALA A 299 -18.79 2.31 -1.00
N HIS A 300 -18.31 2.69 -2.17
CA HIS A 300 -17.09 2.16 -2.79
C HIS A 300 -15.86 3.05 -2.51
N GLY A 301 -15.97 3.99 -1.57
CA GLY A 301 -14.89 4.87 -1.15
C GLY A 301 -14.16 4.35 0.08
N ALA A 302 -13.18 5.12 0.54
CA ALA A 302 -12.45 4.84 1.76
C ALA A 302 -12.17 6.11 2.57
N VAL A 303 -12.23 5.97 3.90
CA VAL A 303 -11.78 6.98 4.86
C VAL A 303 -10.46 6.51 5.46
N PHE A 304 -9.42 7.32 5.30
CA PHE A 304 -8.09 7.09 5.83
C PHE A 304 -7.81 7.99 7.04
N LEU A 305 -7.47 7.36 8.16
CA LEU A 305 -7.13 8.01 9.41
C LEU A 305 -5.63 7.87 9.67
N ASP A 306 -4.86 8.93 9.37
CA ASP A 306 -3.43 8.95 9.65
C ASP A 306 -3.17 9.32 11.11
N GLU A 307 -2.13 8.71 11.68
CA GLU A 307 -1.76 8.81 13.09
C GLU A 307 -2.87 8.41 14.08
N ILE A 308 -3.51 7.25 13.86
CA ILE A 308 -4.58 6.71 14.72
C ILE A 308 -4.14 6.51 16.18
N GLY A 309 -2.84 6.34 16.44
CA GLY A 309 -2.29 6.25 17.79
C GLY A 309 -2.36 7.54 18.60
N GLU A 310 -2.65 8.69 17.97
CA GLU A 310 -2.83 9.99 18.62
C GLU A 310 -4.28 10.25 19.06
N LEU A 311 -5.20 9.34 18.77
CA LEU A 311 -6.63 9.56 18.94
C LEU A 311 -7.01 9.60 20.43
N ASP A 312 -7.78 10.61 20.84
CA ASP A 312 -8.30 10.70 22.20
C ASP A 312 -9.20 9.49 22.56
N PRO A 313 -9.13 8.95 23.80
CA PRO A 313 -9.91 7.79 24.21
C PRO A 313 -11.43 7.91 23.98
N ALA A 314 -12.02 9.10 24.09
CA ALA A 314 -13.45 9.30 23.84
C ALA A 314 -13.80 9.08 22.36
N ILE A 315 -12.93 9.51 21.45
CA ILE A 315 -13.09 9.31 20.01
C ILE A 315 -12.88 7.83 19.66
N GLN A 316 -11.96 7.14 20.36
CA GLN A 316 -11.72 5.70 20.15
C GLN A 316 -12.99 4.88 20.39
N VAL A 317 -13.82 5.26 21.39
CA VAL A 317 -15.10 4.60 21.66
C VAL A 317 -16.09 4.78 20.51
N LYS A 318 -16.16 5.96 19.91
CA LYS A 318 -17.04 6.22 18.75
C LYS A 318 -16.54 5.48 17.51
N LEU A 319 -15.23 5.51 17.27
CA LEU A 319 -14.62 4.80 16.14
C LEU A 319 -14.76 3.28 16.27
N LEU A 320 -14.72 2.74 17.49
CA LEU A 320 -15.01 1.33 17.76
C LEU A 320 -16.39 0.92 17.23
N ARG A 321 -17.42 1.75 17.46
CA ARG A 321 -18.78 1.47 16.94
C ARG A 321 -18.81 1.46 15.42
N VAL A 322 -18.13 2.42 14.78
CA VAL A 322 -17.97 2.45 13.32
C VAL A 322 -17.26 1.19 12.81
N ALA A 323 -16.17 0.77 13.45
CA ALA A 323 -15.42 -0.41 13.02
C ALA A 323 -16.17 -1.73 13.29
N GLN A 324 -17.09 -1.76 14.26
CA GLN A 324 -17.83 -2.96 14.65
C GLN A 324 -19.18 -3.13 13.95
N THR A 325 -20.05 -2.13 14.06
CA THR A 325 -21.44 -2.20 13.57
C THR A 325 -21.68 -1.33 12.35
N ARG A 326 -20.67 -0.56 11.92
CA ARG A 326 -20.77 0.48 10.89
C ARG A 326 -21.73 1.63 11.25
N ASP A 327 -22.27 1.66 12.46
CA ASP A 327 -23.20 2.70 12.88
C ASP A 327 -22.53 3.80 13.70
N TYR A 328 -23.00 5.03 13.50
CA TYR A 328 -22.58 6.21 14.26
C TYR A 328 -23.71 7.25 14.32
N SER A 329 -23.49 8.31 15.07
CA SER A 329 -24.37 9.48 15.12
C SER A 329 -23.53 10.75 15.06
N ARG A 330 -24.11 11.84 14.53
CA ARG A 330 -23.49 13.16 14.58
C ARG A 330 -23.41 13.64 16.02
N LEU A 331 -22.48 14.56 16.30
CA LEU A 331 -22.44 15.25 17.59
C LEU A 331 -23.75 16.01 17.82
N GLY A 332 -24.33 15.86 19.01
CA GLY A 332 -25.61 16.49 19.37
C GLY A 332 -26.85 15.85 18.72
N GLU A 333 -26.70 14.76 17.97
CA GLU A 333 -27.79 14.02 17.32
C GLU A 333 -27.81 12.57 17.84
N SER A 334 -28.99 11.97 18.04
CA SER A 334 -29.14 10.55 18.39
C SER A 334 -29.57 9.67 17.21
N LYS A 335 -29.80 10.26 16.05
CA LYS A 335 -30.17 9.56 14.82
C LYS A 335 -29.01 8.64 14.38
N PRO A 336 -29.24 7.32 14.23
CA PRO A 336 -28.22 6.42 13.72
C PRO A 336 -27.98 6.67 12.23
N ARG A 337 -26.73 6.53 11.82
CA ARG A 337 -26.23 6.65 10.45
C ARG A 337 -25.27 5.49 10.20
N HIS A 338 -25.16 5.05 8.96
CA HIS A 338 -24.39 3.87 8.58
C HIS A 338 -23.23 4.25 7.66
N PHE A 339 -22.04 3.74 7.95
CA PHE A 339 -20.82 3.94 7.16
C PHE A 339 -20.57 2.77 6.21
N PHE A 340 -20.71 3.03 4.92
CA PHE A 340 -20.59 2.02 3.86
C PHE A 340 -19.16 1.86 3.31
N GLY A 341 -18.29 2.86 3.51
CA GLY A 341 -16.94 2.85 2.93
C GLY A 341 -15.95 1.92 3.65
N LYS A 342 -14.73 1.83 3.12
CA LYS A 342 -13.61 1.14 3.78
C LYS A 342 -12.95 2.04 4.82
N LEU A 343 -12.67 1.49 6.00
CA LEU A 343 -11.86 2.16 7.01
C LEU A 343 -10.38 1.78 6.85
N LEU A 344 -9.52 2.77 6.68
CA LEU A 344 -8.07 2.62 6.64
C LEU A 344 -7.48 3.43 7.80
N ALA A 345 -6.54 2.87 8.54
CA ALA A 345 -5.86 3.57 9.63
C ALA A 345 -4.35 3.43 9.48
N ALA A 346 -3.59 4.45 9.85
CA ALA A 346 -2.14 4.39 9.89
C ALA A 346 -1.57 4.88 11.20
N THR A 347 -0.41 4.34 11.59
CA THR A 347 0.37 4.85 12.72
C THR A 347 1.84 4.45 12.62
N ASN A 348 2.70 5.28 13.21
CA ASN A 348 4.10 4.93 13.51
C ASN A 348 4.31 4.47 14.97
N ARG A 349 3.29 4.56 15.84
CA ARG A 349 3.38 4.17 17.24
C ARG A 349 3.34 2.65 17.38
N ASP A 350 3.98 2.15 18.43
CA ASP A 350 3.81 0.78 18.86
C ASP A 350 2.50 0.63 19.63
N LEU A 351 1.44 0.23 18.92
CA LEU A 351 0.11 0.05 19.51
C LEU A 351 0.11 -1.00 20.64
N ALA A 352 1.02 -1.97 20.65
CA ALA A 352 1.10 -2.91 21.76
C ALA A 352 1.57 -2.21 23.04
N THR A 353 2.49 -1.25 22.93
CA THR A 353 2.90 -0.39 24.03
C THR A 353 1.80 0.58 24.43
N GLU A 354 1.14 1.24 23.47
CA GLU A 354 0.03 2.17 23.77
C GLU A 354 -1.15 1.49 24.48
N MET A 355 -1.45 0.22 24.14
CA MET A 355 -2.46 -0.58 24.84
C MET A 355 -2.04 -0.92 26.28
N ARG A 356 -0.80 -1.38 26.48
CA ARG A 356 -0.27 -1.67 27.83
C ARG A 356 -0.28 -0.45 28.75
N GLU A 357 -0.11 0.74 28.17
CA GLU A 357 -0.10 2.01 28.90
C GLU A 357 -1.49 2.66 28.98
N GLY A 358 -2.55 1.98 28.51
CA GLY A 358 -3.94 2.42 28.62
C GLY A 358 -4.31 3.61 27.73
N ARG A 359 -3.44 3.99 26.78
CA ARG A 359 -3.68 5.09 25.84
C ARG A 359 -4.42 4.66 24.57
N PHE A 360 -4.37 3.38 24.24
CA PHE A 360 -5.12 2.81 23.12
C PHE A 360 -5.97 1.64 23.58
N ARG A 361 -7.20 1.53 23.07
CA ARG A 361 -8.10 0.45 23.48
C ARG A 361 -7.83 -0.84 22.71
N GLU A 362 -7.75 -1.95 23.44
CA GLU A 362 -7.56 -3.29 22.87
C GLU A 362 -8.72 -3.68 21.94
N ASP A 363 -9.96 -3.37 22.31
CA ASP A 363 -11.14 -3.71 21.51
C ASP A 363 -11.15 -3.02 20.13
N LEU A 364 -10.67 -1.78 20.06
CA LEU A 364 -10.48 -1.05 18.81
C LEU A 364 -9.34 -1.64 17.99
N TYR A 365 -8.22 -1.96 18.62
CA TYR A 365 -7.09 -2.60 17.94
C TYR A 365 -7.50 -3.87 17.21
N TYR A 366 -8.21 -4.78 17.89
CA TYR A 366 -8.67 -6.04 17.28
C TYR A 366 -9.63 -5.86 16.11
N ARG A 367 -10.33 -4.73 16.03
CA ARG A 367 -11.22 -4.40 14.90
C ARG A 367 -10.49 -3.74 13.74
N LEU A 368 -9.39 -3.03 14.01
CA LEU A 368 -8.56 -2.40 12.99
C LEU A 368 -7.51 -3.37 12.40
N CYS A 369 -7.03 -4.34 13.18
CA CYS A 369 -5.93 -5.21 12.78
C CYS A 369 -6.38 -6.46 11.99
N SER A 370 -7.59 -6.49 11.43
CA SER A 370 -8.07 -7.61 10.62
C SER A 370 -7.24 -7.82 9.34
N ASP A 371 -6.65 -6.73 8.84
CA ASP A 371 -5.71 -6.70 7.74
C ASP A 371 -4.59 -5.71 8.12
N ARG A 372 -3.33 -6.15 8.06
CA ARG A 372 -2.18 -5.35 8.50
C ARG A 372 -1.13 -5.29 7.41
N VAL A 373 -0.80 -4.07 6.99
CA VAL A 373 0.24 -3.79 6.01
C VAL A 373 1.40 -3.09 6.71
N MET A 374 2.61 -3.61 6.58
CA MET A 374 3.82 -3.02 7.16
C MET A 374 4.66 -2.33 6.10
N VAL A 375 4.84 -1.03 6.24
CA VAL A 375 5.68 -0.20 5.37
C VAL A 375 7.12 -0.21 5.90
N PRO A 376 8.11 -0.68 5.11
CA PRO A 376 9.50 -0.71 5.53
C PRO A 376 10.06 0.72 5.62
N SER A 377 11.07 0.88 6.47
CA SER A 377 11.91 2.07 6.50
C SER A 377 12.74 2.22 5.22
N LEU A 378 13.22 3.44 4.95
CA LEU A 378 14.18 3.67 3.87
C LEU A 378 15.49 2.92 4.14
N GLN A 379 15.93 2.86 5.39
CA GLN A 379 17.15 2.16 5.79
C GLN A 379 17.08 0.66 5.47
N GLU A 380 15.98 -0.02 5.79
CA GLU A 380 15.80 -1.44 5.46
C GLU A 380 15.88 -1.69 3.95
N GLN A 381 15.38 -0.76 3.14
CA GLN A 381 15.44 -0.86 1.69
C GLN A 381 16.86 -0.64 1.15
N ILE A 382 17.60 0.33 1.70
CA ILE A 382 18.99 0.63 1.32
C ILE A 382 19.92 -0.53 1.72
N VAL A 383 19.74 -1.11 2.90
CA VAL A 383 20.53 -2.26 3.38
C VAL A 383 20.34 -3.47 2.48
N ASP A 384 19.11 -3.70 2.00
CA ASP A 384 18.82 -4.79 1.07
C ASP A 384 19.38 -4.51 -0.33
N ARG A 385 19.25 -3.26 -0.82
CA ARG A 385 19.70 -2.84 -2.15
C ARG A 385 20.17 -1.38 -2.14
N PRO A 386 21.49 -1.10 -2.12
CA PRO A 386 22.02 0.26 -2.06
C PRO A 386 21.56 1.18 -3.20
N GLU A 387 21.29 0.62 -4.38
CA GLU A 387 20.81 1.33 -5.58
C GLU A 387 19.41 1.95 -5.38
N VAL A 388 18.68 1.56 -4.33
CA VAL A 388 17.42 2.22 -3.95
C VAL A 388 17.62 3.71 -3.71
N LEU A 389 18.75 4.11 -3.12
CA LEU A 389 19.01 5.51 -2.82
C LEU A 389 19.16 6.35 -4.09
N SER A 390 19.91 5.84 -5.08
CA SER A 390 20.07 6.53 -6.37
C SER A 390 18.77 6.59 -7.16
N GLY A 391 18.04 5.47 -7.27
CA GLY A 391 16.74 5.43 -7.95
C GLY A 391 15.69 6.35 -7.32
N LEU A 392 15.59 6.38 -5.98
CA LEU A 392 14.68 7.30 -5.30
C LEU A 392 15.11 8.75 -5.44
N THR A 393 16.41 9.05 -5.39
CA THR A 393 16.93 10.41 -5.58
C THR A 393 16.58 10.92 -6.96
N ARG A 394 16.80 10.11 -8.02
CA ARG A 394 16.44 10.47 -9.39
C ARG A 394 14.93 10.65 -9.55
N PHE A 395 14.11 9.74 -9.02
CA PHE A 395 12.66 9.87 -9.02
C PHE A 395 12.18 11.17 -8.36
N LEU A 396 12.75 11.52 -7.20
CA LEU A 396 12.42 12.74 -6.47
C LEU A 396 12.89 13.99 -7.23
N SER A 397 14.07 13.98 -7.84
CA SER A 397 14.54 15.05 -8.72
C SER A 397 13.61 15.27 -9.91
N HIS A 398 13.19 14.20 -10.59
CA HIS A 398 12.21 14.28 -11.68
C HIS A 398 10.89 14.91 -11.21
N ARG A 399 10.41 14.53 -10.03
CA ARG A 399 9.19 15.09 -9.44
C ARG A 399 9.34 16.59 -9.10
N VAL A 400 10.50 17.00 -8.58
CA VAL A 400 10.78 18.41 -8.24
C VAL A 400 10.79 19.29 -9.50
N LEU A 401 11.31 18.77 -10.61
CA LEU A 401 11.45 19.53 -11.87
C LEU A 401 10.17 19.57 -12.72
N GLY A 402 9.08 18.93 -12.28
CA GLY A 402 7.77 19.00 -12.94
C GLY A 402 7.57 18.05 -14.14
N GLY A 403 8.53 17.15 -14.40
CA GLY A 403 8.49 16.18 -15.51
C GLY A 403 8.66 16.80 -16.91
N GLY A 404 8.66 15.94 -17.95
CA GLY A 404 8.82 16.31 -19.36
C GLY A 404 10.15 15.81 -19.97
N ASP A 405 10.50 16.28 -21.16
CA ASP A 405 11.72 15.89 -21.90
C ASP A 405 13.00 16.51 -21.31
N ILE A 406 13.15 16.41 -19.98
CA ILE A 406 14.26 16.97 -19.19
C ILE A 406 15.15 15.88 -18.57
N GLU A 407 15.10 14.66 -19.10
CA GLU A 407 15.83 13.49 -18.58
C GLU A 407 17.33 13.73 -18.36
N ARG A 408 17.98 14.50 -19.25
CA ARG A 408 19.40 14.85 -19.09
C ARG A 408 19.65 15.75 -17.89
N GLU A 409 18.76 16.69 -17.64
CA GLU A 409 18.85 17.61 -16.50
C GLU A 409 18.55 16.85 -15.20
N VAL A 410 17.52 16.00 -15.21
CA VAL A 410 17.18 15.10 -14.10
C VAL A 410 18.37 14.24 -13.69
N GLU A 411 19.04 13.61 -14.67
CA GLU A 411 20.22 12.80 -14.43
C GLU A 411 21.33 13.64 -13.77
N THR A 412 21.68 14.78 -14.37
CA THR A 412 22.74 15.67 -13.89
C THR A 412 22.49 16.12 -12.44
N LEU A 413 21.28 16.57 -12.16
CA LEU A 413 20.89 17.06 -10.85
C LEU A 413 20.78 15.94 -9.81
N SER A 414 20.33 14.75 -10.20
CA SER A 414 20.33 13.58 -9.31
C SER A 414 21.75 13.16 -8.91
N LEU A 415 22.70 13.20 -9.84
CA LEU A 415 24.11 12.94 -9.57
C LEU A 415 24.74 14.00 -8.66
N GLU A 416 24.37 15.28 -8.82
CA GLU A 416 24.78 16.35 -7.90
C GLU A 416 24.32 16.07 -6.46
N VAL A 417 23.06 15.65 -6.28
CA VAL A 417 22.52 15.28 -4.97
C VAL A 417 23.23 14.06 -4.39
N LEU A 418 23.46 13.01 -5.18
CA LEU A 418 24.14 11.80 -4.73
C LEU A 418 25.59 12.07 -4.33
N ALA A 419 26.32 12.88 -5.12
CA ALA A 419 27.67 13.29 -4.79
C ALA A 419 27.71 14.09 -3.47
N TRP A 420 26.72 14.96 -3.24
CA TRP A 420 26.61 15.67 -1.97
C TRP A 420 26.36 14.70 -0.80
N ILE A 421 25.43 13.76 -0.95
CA ILE A 421 25.12 12.76 0.10
C ILE A 421 26.37 11.96 0.47
N ASP A 422 27.11 11.47 -0.52
CA ASP A 422 28.32 10.67 -0.30
C ASP A 422 29.45 11.47 0.38
N GLN A 423 29.61 12.75 0.04
CA GLN A 423 30.66 13.60 0.60
C GLN A 423 30.32 14.17 1.98
N ARG A 424 29.03 14.38 2.28
CA ARG A 424 28.59 15.18 3.45
C ARG A 424 27.88 14.37 4.52
N LEU A 425 27.27 13.23 4.19
CA LEU A 425 26.63 12.37 5.17
C LEU A 425 27.52 11.18 5.52
N PRO A 426 27.47 10.68 6.78
CA PRO A 426 28.17 9.46 7.16
C PRO A 426 27.72 8.26 6.32
N SER A 427 28.66 7.35 6.03
CA SER A 427 28.31 6.06 5.43
C SER A 427 27.28 5.33 6.30
N GLY A 428 26.21 4.84 5.67
CA GLY A 428 25.10 4.19 6.38
C GLY A 428 24.21 5.15 7.16
N TYR A 429 24.15 6.43 6.80
CA TYR A 429 23.21 7.39 7.38
C TYR A 429 21.78 6.82 7.40
N GLY A 430 21.16 6.78 8.58
CA GLY A 430 19.96 5.97 8.83
C GLY A 430 18.64 6.53 8.30
N TRP A 431 18.64 7.75 7.74
CA TRP A 431 17.42 8.42 7.25
C TRP A 431 16.25 8.37 8.25
N PRO A 432 16.38 8.95 9.46
CA PRO A 432 15.34 8.90 10.50
C PRO A 432 13.96 9.43 10.05
N GLY A 433 13.91 10.40 9.13
CA GLY A 433 12.67 10.89 8.52
C GLY A 433 12.28 10.18 7.22
N ASN A 434 12.93 9.06 6.90
CA ASN A 434 12.67 8.18 5.76
C ASN A 434 12.61 8.94 4.42
N ILE A 435 11.65 8.59 3.56
CA ILE A 435 11.51 9.16 2.21
C ILE A 435 11.21 10.67 2.29
N ARG A 436 10.48 11.12 3.33
CA ARG A 436 10.23 12.55 3.56
C ARG A 436 11.53 13.32 3.78
N GLU A 437 12.48 12.76 4.55
CA GLU A 437 13.80 13.37 4.75
C GLU A 437 14.61 13.39 3.47
N LEU A 438 14.62 12.28 2.72
CA LEU A 438 15.29 12.22 1.43
C LEU A 438 14.75 13.27 0.45
N GLU A 439 13.43 13.44 0.39
CA GLU A 439 12.80 14.49 -0.43
C GLU A 439 13.23 15.90 -0.01
N GLN A 440 13.33 16.18 1.30
CA GLN A 440 13.85 17.46 1.79
C GLN A 440 15.33 17.65 1.47
N CYS A 441 16.14 16.60 1.57
CA CYS A 441 17.55 16.59 1.20
C CYS A 441 17.72 16.92 -0.29
N VAL A 442 17.01 16.22 -1.17
CA VAL A 442 16.99 16.49 -2.62
C VAL A 442 16.65 17.96 -2.87
N ARG A 443 15.53 18.45 -2.34
CA ARG A 443 15.11 19.85 -2.55
C ARG A 443 16.16 20.85 -2.04
N SER A 444 16.74 20.61 -0.88
CA SER A 444 17.68 21.52 -0.24
C SER A 444 19.03 21.56 -0.98
N VAL A 445 19.53 20.41 -1.44
CA VAL A 445 20.74 20.36 -2.26
C VAL A 445 20.51 21.02 -3.62
N LEU A 446 19.38 20.79 -4.28
CA LEU A 446 19.08 21.45 -5.56
C LEU A 446 18.96 22.98 -5.43
N VAL A 447 18.48 23.50 -4.29
CA VAL A 447 18.30 24.94 -4.08
C VAL A 447 19.55 25.62 -3.50
N ARG A 448 20.24 24.95 -2.57
CA ARG A 448 21.30 25.55 -1.73
C ARG A 448 22.65 24.84 -1.82
N ARG A 449 22.73 23.69 -2.48
CA ARG A 449 23.89 22.77 -2.46
C ARG A 449 24.27 22.30 -1.07
N GLU A 450 23.31 22.32 -0.17
CA GLU A 450 23.50 21.98 1.23
C GLU A 450 22.20 21.46 1.82
N TYR A 451 22.33 20.45 2.69
CA TYR A 451 21.27 19.96 3.54
C TYR A 451 21.83 19.78 4.95
N HIS A 452 21.07 20.25 5.94
CA HIS A 452 21.41 20.06 7.35
C HIS A 452 20.45 19.02 7.93
N PRO A 453 20.89 17.77 8.14
CA PRO A 453 20.05 16.79 8.80
C PRO A 453 19.65 17.33 10.19
N PRO A 454 18.40 17.09 10.63
CA PRO A 454 18.01 17.43 11.99
C PRO A 454 18.99 16.74 12.92
N SER A 455 19.75 17.53 13.67
CA SER A 455 20.86 17.04 14.46
C SER A 455 20.36 15.95 15.40
N SER A 456 20.76 14.70 15.14
CA SER A 456 20.49 13.57 16.04
C SER A 456 21.15 13.71 17.42
N GLU A 457 21.83 14.85 17.63
CA GLU A 457 22.36 15.35 18.89
C GLU A 457 21.29 15.87 19.85
N SER A 458 20.04 16.05 19.39
CA SER A 458 18.90 16.46 20.22
C SER A 458 18.01 15.29 20.68
N GLY A 459 18.58 14.09 20.81
CA GLY A 459 17.99 13.06 21.67
C GLY A 459 18.30 13.37 23.15
N PRO A 460 17.47 12.97 24.12
CA PRO A 460 17.86 13.12 25.52
C PRO A 460 19.21 12.43 25.76
N ALA A 461 20.05 12.95 26.66
CA ALA A 461 21.44 12.51 26.87
C ALA A 461 21.60 10.98 26.97
N HIS A 462 20.56 10.27 27.42
CA HIS A 462 20.47 8.81 27.47
C HIS A 462 20.71 8.09 26.13
N SER A 463 20.40 8.74 25.01
CA SER A 463 20.50 8.17 23.65
C SER A 463 21.90 8.28 23.07
N ARG A 464 22.71 9.22 23.57
CA ARG A 464 24.07 9.48 23.10
C ARG A 464 25.03 8.46 23.70
N TRP A 465 25.06 8.34 25.03
CA TRP A 465 25.99 7.43 25.70
C TRP A 465 25.73 5.96 25.37
N LEU A 466 24.47 5.55 25.19
CA LEU A 466 24.13 4.16 24.84
C LEU A 466 24.67 3.77 23.45
N ARG A 467 24.64 4.70 22.48
CA ARG A 467 25.26 4.52 21.16
C ARG A 467 26.79 4.43 21.26
N HIS A 468 27.43 5.27 22.07
CA HIS A 468 28.87 5.19 22.30
C HIS A 468 29.28 3.89 23.01
N ALA A 469 28.47 3.41 23.96
CA ALA A 469 28.66 2.14 24.64
C ALA A 469 28.59 0.96 23.67
N GLN A 470 27.56 0.89 22.83
CA GLN A 470 27.39 -0.15 21.82
C GLN A 470 28.51 -0.14 20.77
N GLY A 471 29.04 1.04 20.45
CA GLY A 471 30.18 1.21 19.54
C GLY A 471 31.55 0.94 20.19
N GLY A 472 31.62 0.54 21.46
CA GLY A 472 32.88 0.30 22.17
C GLY A 472 33.73 1.55 22.38
N LYS A 473 33.11 2.74 22.37
CA LYS A 473 33.78 4.05 22.43
C LYS A 473 33.85 4.65 23.84
N LEU A 474 33.34 3.96 24.86
CA LEU A 474 33.38 4.39 26.26
C LEU A 474 34.33 3.52 27.06
N THR A 475 35.07 4.16 27.96
CA THR A 475 35.76 3.47 29.05
C THR A 475 34.76 2.89 30.05
N ALA A 476 35.23 1.95 30.88
CA ALA A 476 34.40 1.37 31.94
C ALA A 476 33.85 2.43 32.90
N GLU A 477 34.62 3.49 33.16
CA GLU A 477 34.23 4.58 34.06
C GLU A 477 33.16 5.48 33.42
N GLU A 478 33.33 5.89 32.16
CA GLU A 478 32.35 6.70 31.43
C GLU A 478 31.01 5.96 31.27
N LEU A 479 31.06 4.66 30.99
CA LEU A 479 29.87 3.80 30.91
C LEU A 479 29.13 3.78 32.24
N LEU A 480 29.84 3.58 33.34
CA LEU A 480 29.24 3.52 34.66
C LEU A 480 28.67 4.87 35.10
N ASN A 481 29.36 5.97 34.78
CA ASN A 481 28.92 7.33 35.08
C ASN A 481 27.63 7.67 34.32
N ALA A 482 27.58 7.35 33.03
CA ALA A 482 26.40 7.58 32.20
C ALA A 482 25.20 6.71 32.63
N TYR A 483 25.43 5.46 33.01
CA TYR A 483 24.39 4.58 33.54
C TYR A 483 23.87 5.05 34.91
N CYS A 484 24.75 5.47 35.82
CA CYS A 484 24.36 6.03 37.12
C CYS A 484 23.47 7.26 36.96
N ARG A 485 23.79 8.13 35.98
CA ARG A 485 23.00 9.31 35.64
C ARG A 485 21.61 8.94 35.11
N LEU A 486 21.52 7.98 34.19
CA LEU A 486 20.23 7.48 33.67
C LEU A 486 19.32 6.99 34.81
N VAL A 487 19.86 6.18 35.72
CA VAL A 487 19.08 5.63 36.83
C VAL A 487 18.67 6.74 37.81
N TYR A 488 19.55 7.72 38.07
CA TYR A 488 19.20 8.89 38.88
C TYR A 488 18.05 9.70 38.26
N GLU A 489 18.11 10.02 36.97
CA GLU A 489 17.09 10.80 36.26
C GLU A 489 15.71 10.10 36.28
N ARG A 490 15.68 8.76 36.19
CA ARG A 490 14.43 7.98 36.25
C ARG A 490 13.84 7.87 37.66
N GLN A 491 14.68 7.83 38.68
CA GLN A 491 14.25 7.61 40.06
C GLN A 491 14.02 8.91 40.84
N GLY A 492 14.52 10.04 40.34
CA GLY A 492 14.31 11.37 40.93
C GLY A 492 15.07 11.60 42.26
N GLY A 493 16.00 10.72 42.63
CA GLY A 493 16.74 10.83 43.89
C GLY A 493 17.94 9.88 44.01
N TYR A 494 19.01 10.35 44.66
CA TYR A 494 20.26 9.59 44.82
C TYR A 494 20.11 8.31 45.65
N GLU A 495 19.17 8.29 46.58
CA GLU A 495 18.96 7.17 47.51
C GLU A 495 18.20 6.02 46.84
N GLN A 496 17.20 6.36 46.02
CA GLN A 496 16.46 5.42 45.18
C GLN A 496 17.37 4.85 44.09
N ALA A 497 18.17 5.71 43.46
CA ALA A 497 19.14 5.28 42.46
C ALA A 497 20.21 4.35 43.04
N ALA A 498 20.73 4.65 44.24
CA ALA A 498 21.68 3.79 44.96
C ALA A 498 21.13 2.39 45.24
N ARG A 499 19.86 2.27 45.64
CA ARG A 499 19.19 0.97 45.84
C ARG A 499 19.10 0.16 44.56
N VAL A 500 18.74 0.80 43.44
CA VAL A 500 18.62 0.13 42.13
C VAL A 500 19.99 -0.32 41.61
N LEU A 501 21.02 0.52 41.80
CA LEU A 501 22.37 0.26 41.31
C LEU A 501 23.19 -0.67 42.23
N GLY A 502 22.73 -0.93 43.46
CA GLY A 502 23.50 -1.68 44.45
C GLY A 502 24.79 -0.97 44.88
N LEU A 503 24.81 0.37 44.84
CA LEU A 503 25.97 1.21 45.14
C LEU A 503 25.72 2.09 46.36
N ASP A 504 26.79 2.57 47.02
CA ASP A 504 26.65 3.59 48.06
C ASP A 504 26.17 4.92 47.48
N ARG A 505 25.33 5.64 48.24
CA ARG A 505 24.76 6.93 47.85
C ARG A 505 25.84 7.94 47.47
N ARG A 506 26.98 7.99 48.18
CA ARG A 506 28.08 8.92 47.87
C ARG A 506 28.74 8.57 46.54
N THR A 507 28.88 7.27 46.24
CA THR A 507 29.42 6.79 44.97
C THR A 507 28.50 7.17 43.80
N VAL A 508 27.18 6.97 43.94
CA VAL A 508 26.22 7.39 42.91
C VAL A 508 26.27 8.90 42.69
N LYS A 509 26.29 9.70 43.77
CA LYS A 509 26.40 11.16 43.67
C LYS A 509 27.68 11.59 42.95
N SER A 510 28.84 11.00 43.31
CA SER A 510 30.13 11.30 42.68
C SER A 510 30.10 11.03 41.17
N ARG A 511 29.52 9.89 40.77
CA ARG A 511 29.46 9.47 39.36
C ARG A 511 28.46 10.27 38.53
N VAL A 512 27.32 10.64 39.12
CA VAL A 512 26.34 11.53 38.47
C VAL A 512 26.94 12.91 38.22
N MET A 513 27.71 13.44 39.18
CA MET A 513 28.42 14.72 39.01
C MET A 513 29.51 14.61 37.93
N ALA A 514 30.32 13.54 37.94
CA ALA A 514 31.34 13.31 36.92
C ALA A 514 30.77 13.16 35.49
N ALA A 515 29.56 12.61 35.35
CA ALA A 515 28.85 12.53 34.06
C ALA A 515 28.34 13.89 33.55
N SER A 516 28.46 14.96 34.34
CA SER A 516 28.00 16.31 33.99
C SER A 516 29.12 17.18 33.41
N ASP A 517 30.37 16.91 33.78
CA ASP A 517 31.53 17.73 33.41
C ASP A 517 32.20 17.28 32.08
N GLY A 518 31.81 16.14 31.50
CA GLY A 518 32.37 15.60 30.24
C GLY A 518 31.63 15.97 28.95
N GLY A 519 30.77 17.01 28.97
CA GLY A 519 29.87 17.36 27.86
C GLY A 519 30.24 18.61 27.05
N GLY A 520 31.40 19.22 27.32
CA GLY A 520 31.88 20.39 26.59
C GLY A 520 33.06 20.04 25.69
N ASP A 521 32.76 19.60 24.47
CA ASP A 521 33.56 19.79 23.24
C ASP A 521 32.69 19.44 22.03
#